data_AF-A0ABD6D7Z2-F1
#
_entry.id   AF-A0ABD6D7Z2-F1
#
_cell.length_a   1.000
_cell.length_b   1.000
_cell.length_c   1.000
_cell.angle_alpha   90.00
_cell.angle_beta   90.00
_cell.angle_gamma   90.00
#
_symmetry.space_group_name_H-M   'P 1'
#
loop_
_entity.id
_entity.type
_entity.pdbx_description
1 polymer ?
#
loop_
_entity_poly.entity_id
_entity_poly.type
_entity_poly.pdbx_seq_one_letter_code
_entity_poly.pdbx_strand_id
1 'polypeptide(L)'
;MQEAEGLSAVLSGLPRTRRETEAWLDAFVDGNRFTIAVFFPLIGAIMLLGSAESWSFIPAPLRFNVPLILFGTIVMAAPLIVGVIPAIDRRALGGVGVLVGYTYLIEYVGVSTGWPYGTFEYGISLGPMIGDIPAALPVFFLPIVLNTYVLSLLLLGDRGDSRLFRLGVVVPAVVAMDVVLDPAAVSLGFWEYLDGGVFYGVPLSNYAGWVLSAAVSVGVLDWTIDRGVLDARLAQCEFLLDDLVSFVILWGVINAWFGNWLAVGVALLFGVAILRAKRFDAGLLRPSTGIYVPCVVDR
;
A
#
# COMPACT_ATOMS: atom_id res chain seq x y z
N MET A 1 18.14 28.03 23.35
CA MET A 1 16.83 28.49 23.88
C MET A 1 15.73 28.33 22.83
N GLN A 2 15.89 28.85 21.61
CA GLN A 2 14.90 28.76 20.53
C GLN A 2 14.51 27.33 20.10
N GLU A 3 15.47 26.39 20.02
CA GLU A 3 15.18 24.97 19.71
C GLU A 3 14.46 24.23 20.84
N ALA A 4 14.77 24.56 22.10
CA ALA A 4 14.12 23.94 23.27
C ALA A 4 12.68 24.42 23.43
N GLU A 5 12.40 25.70 23.12
CA GLU A 5 11.04 26.24 23.05
C GLU A 5 10.25 25.60 21.90
N GLY A 6 10.86 25.45 20.71
CA GLY A 6 10.25 24.76 19.57
C GLY A 6 9.90 23.29 19.86
N LEU A 7 10.81 22.54 20.49
CA LEU A 7 10.55 21.14 20.87
C LEU A 7 9.47 21.04 21.96
N SER A 8 9.48 21.95 22.94
CA SER A 8 8.46 21.98 24.00
C SER A 8 7.07 22.31 23.45
N ALA A 9 6.98 23.20 22.46
CA ALA A 9 5.74 23.56 21.78
C ALA A 9 5.19 22.40 20.95
N VAL A 10 6.07 21.63 20.26
CA VAL A 10 5.68 20.42 19.54
C VAL A 10 5.17 19.35 20.51
N LEU A 11 5.86 19.13 21.63
CA LEU A 11 5.45 18.16 22.66
C LEU A 11 4.14 18.54 23.35
N SER A 12 3.87 19.83 23.56
CA SER A 12 2.59 20.29 24.11
C SER A 12 1.43 20.15 23.12
N GLY A 13 1.71 20.13 21.82
CA GLY A 13 0.71 19.97 20.76
C GLY A 13 0.39 18.51 20.40
N LEU A 14 0.95 17.54 21.13
CA LEU A 14 0.69 16.12 20.88
C LEU A 14 -0.67 15.67 21.45
N PRO A 15 -1.41 14.84 20.71
CA PRO A 15 -2.71 14.34 21.14
C PRO A 15 -2.59 13.43 22.37
N ARG A 16 -3.57 13.53 23.28
CA ARG A 16 -3.62 12.73 24.52
C ARG A 16 -4.76 11.72 24.52
N THR A 17 -5.82 11.99 23.77
CA THR A 17 -6.96 11.08 23.65
C THR A 17 -7.02 10.44 22.27
N ARG A 18 -7.65 9.25 22.15
CA ARG A 18 -7.83 8.57 20.84
C ARG A 18 -8.43 9.49 19.78
N ARG A 19 -9.43 10.30 20.17
CA ARG A 19 -10.12 11.22 19.26
C ARG A 19 -9.22 12.36 18.79
N GLU A 20 -8.40 12.91 19.69
CA GLU A 20 -7.38 13.89 19.32
C GLU A 20 -6.33 13.25 18.41
N THR A 21 -5.92 12.01 18.67
CA THR A 21 -4.95 11.28 17.83
C THR A 21 -5.48 11.07 16.43
N GLU A 22 -6.73 10.62 16.28
CA GLU A 22 -7.38 10.45 14.98
C GLU A 22 -7.47 11.78 14.22
N ALA A 23 -7.92 12.85 14.88
CA ALA A 23 -8.00 14.17 14.24
C ALA A 23 -6.62 14.75 13.88
N TRP A 24 -5.62 14.52 14.73
CA TRP A 24 -4.24 14.94 14.46
C TRP A 24 -3.65 14.19 13.28
N LEU A 25 -3.83 12.87 13.21
CA LEU A 25 -3.37 12.05 12.09
C LEU A 25 -4.06 12.43 10.79
N ASP A 26 -5.38 12.64 10.81
CA ASP A 26 -6.14 13.12 9.66
C ASP A 26 -5.55 14.44 9.13
N ALA A 27 -5.33 15.42 10.01
CA ALA A 27 -4.73 16.71 9.63
C ALA A 27 -3.28 16.58 9.16
N PHE A 28 -2.48 15.68 9.77
CA PHE A 28 -1.10 15.46 9.40
C PHE A 28 -0.99 14.86 7.99
N VAL A 29 -1.77 13.83 7.70
CA VAL A 29 -1.79 13.22 6.36
C VAL A 29 -2.32 14.23 5.35
N ASP A 30 -3.45 14.88 5.63
CA ASP A 30 -4.08 15.84 4.72
C ASP A 30 -3.15 17.02 4.37
N GLY A 31 -2.41 17.54 5.35
CA GLY A 31 -1.43 18.61 5.13
C GLY A 31 -0.16 18.17 4.39
N ASN A 32 0.09 16.87 4.24
CA ASN A 32 1.30 16.32 3.60
C ASN A 32 1.01 15.41 2.38
N ARG A 33 -0.22 15.43 1.84
CA ARG A 33 -0.66 14.54 0.76
C ARG A 33 0.27 14.51 -0.44
N PHE A 34 0.69 15.66 -0.98
CA PHE A 34 1.63 15.70 -2.11
C PHE A 34 2.96 15.00 -1.78
N THR A 35 3.50 15.26 -0.59
CA THR A 35 4.76 14.65 -0.16
C THR A 35 4.60 13.13 -0.11
N ILE A 36 3.56 12.65 0.55
CA ILE A 36 3.30 11.22 0.73
C ILE A 36 2.97 10.52 -0.59
N ALA A 37 2.02 11.07 -1.35
CA ALA A 37 1.38 10.41 -2.49
C ALA A 37 2.12 10.57 -3.83
N VAL A 38 3.01 11.56 -3.93
CA VAL A 38 3.71 11.90 -5.18
C VAL A 38 5.21 11.94 -4.98
N PHE A 39 5.71 12.69 -4.00
CA PHE A 39 7.16 12.85 -3.82
C PHE A 39 7.83 11.54 -3.38
N PHE A 40 7.33 10.90 -2.32
CA PHE A 40 7.86 9.62 -1.83
C PHE A 40 7.89 8.50 -2.89
N PRO A 41 6.80 8.20 -3.63
CA PRO A 41 6.82 7.16 -4.67
C PRO A 41 7.73 7.52 -5.85
N LEU A 42 7.84 8.80 -6.25
CA LEU A 42 8.78 9.21 -7.31
C LEU A 42 10.24 9.01 -6.87
N ILE A 43 10.59 9.46 -5.67
CA ILE A 43 11.94 9.23 -5.12
C ILE A 43 12.19 7.73 -4.94
N GLY A 44 11.19 6.98 -4.47
CA GLY A 44 11.25 5.53 -4.37
C GLY A 44 11.55 4.87 -5.71
N ALA A 45 10.85 5.26 -6.78
CA ALA A 45 11.08 4.74 -8.13
C ALA A 45 12.51 5.05 -8.62
N ILE A 46 12.97 6.29 -8.45
CA ILE A 46 14.34 6.72 -8.80
C ILE A 46 15.38 5.90 -8.02
N MET A 47 15.16 5.72 -6.73
CA MET A 47 16.08 4.99 -5.85
C MET A 47 16.14 3.50 -6.20
N LEU A 48 15.00 2.85 -6.45
CA LEU A 48 14.93 1.44 -6.82
C LEU A 48 15.52 1.20 -8.22
N LEU A 49 15.12 2.01 -9.21
CA LEU A 49 15.67 1.91 -10.57
C LEU A 49 17.18 2.16 -10.58
N GLY A 50 17.64 3.20 -9.92
CA GLY A 50 19.07 3.47 -9.86
C GLY A 50 19.87 2.48 -9.02
N SER A 51 19.22 1.76 -8.10
CA SER A 51 19.83 0.61 -7.42
C SER A 51 20.00 -0.57 -8.39
N ALA A 52 18.95 -0.90 -9.15
CA ALA A 52 18.97 -1.97 -10.15
C ALA A 52 19.97 -1.68 -11.29
N GLU A 53 19.94 -0.48 -11.84
CA GLU A 53 20.79 -0.02 -12.95
C GLU A 53 22.18 0.44 -12.49
N SER A 54 22.48 0.35 -11.20
CA SER A 54 23.78 0.73 -10.62
C SER A 54 24.22 2.16 -10.94
N TRP A 55 23.29 3.12 -10.95
CA TRP A 55 23.57 4.53 -11.23
C TRP A 55 24.67 5.09 -10.32
N SER A 56 25.57 5.87 -10.90
CA SER A 56 26.79 6.37 -10.24
C SER A 56 26.53 7.36 -9.11
N PHE A 57 25.41 8.10 -9.18
CA PHE A 57 25.04 9.08 -8.17
C PHE A 57 24.35 8.48 -6.94
N ILE A 58 23.98 7.19 -6.97
CA ILE A 58 23.45 6.48 -5.81
C ILE A 58 24.59 5.74 -5.11
N PRO A 59 25.01 6.18 -3.91
CA PRO A 59 26.03 5.51 -3.13
C PRO A 59 25.65 4.05 -2.84
N ALA A 60 26.64 3.16 -2.86
CA ALA A 60 26.43 1.73 -2.59
C ALA A 60 25.63 1.43 -1.30
N PRO A 61 25.84 2.12 -0.16
CA PRO A 61 25.05 1.88 1.06
C PRO A 61 23.55 2.21 0.95
N LEU A 62 23.16 3.04 -0.02
CA LEU A 62 21.77 3.44 -0.25
C LEU A 62 21.07 2.54 -1.28
N ARG A 63 21.81 1.70 -2.01
CA ARG A 63 21.21 0.79 -2.99
C ARG A 63 20.40 -0.29 -2.29
N PHE A 64 19.13 -0.43 -2.66
CA PHE A 64 18.18 -1.34 -2.03
C PHE A 64 18.25 -1.32 -0.49
N ASN A 65 18.43 -0.13 0.09
CA ASN A 65 18.59 0.02 1.52
C ASN A 65 17.28 -0.35 2.25
N VAL A 66 17.35 -1.43 3.03
CA VAL A 66 16.19 -2.05 3.67
C VAL A 66 15.39 -1.08 4.57
N PRO A 67 16.01 -0.33 5.51
CA PRO A 67 15.29 0.69 6.27
C PRO A 67 14.57 1.73 5.42
N LEU A 68 15.18 2.18 4.31
CA LEU A 68 14.55 3.17 3.43
C LEU A 68 13.36 2.60 2.66
N ILE A 69 13.45 1.36 2.19
CA ILE A 69 12.32 0.66 1.53
C ILE A 69 11.15 0.54 2.50
N LEU A 70 11.40 0.07 3.72
CA LEU A 70 10.37 -0.06 4.76
C LEU A 70 9.77 1.29 5.13
N PHE A 71 10.61 2.30 5.35
CA PHE A 71 10.16 3.64 5.69
C PHE A 71 9.28 4.24 4.58
N GLY A 72 9.73 4.17 3.33
CA GLY A 72 8.95 4.64 2.17
C GLY A 72 7.61 3.91 2.06
N THR A 73 7.60 2.59 2.23
CA THR A 73 6.37 1.78 2.19
C THR A 73 5.37 2.20 3.27
N ILE A 74 5.84 2.38 4.51
CA ILE A 74 4.98 2.81 5.63
C ILE A 74 4.44 4.22 5.37
N VAL A 75 5.27 5.13 4.85
CA VAL A 75 4.84 6.49 4.51
C VAL A 75 3.76 6.47 3.42
N MET A 76 3.97 5.71 2.34
CA MET A 76 2.99 5.59 1.25
C MET A 76 1.67 4.96 1.72
N ALA A 77 1.74 3.95 2.60
CA ALA A 77 0.56 3.30 3.17
C ALA A 77 -0.17 4.15 4.24
N ALA A 78 0.46 5.21 4.76
CA ALA A 78 -0.08 6.02 5.86
C ALA A 78 -1.48 6.60 5.58
N PRO A 79 -1.81 7.15 4.39
CA PRO A 79 -3.14 7.70 4.11
C PRO A 79 -4.24 6.66 4.22
N LEU A 80 -4.00 5.46 3.70
CA LEU A 80 -4.93 4.34 3.83
C LEU A 80 -5.08 3.94 5.31
N ILE A 81 -3.96 3.71 6.01
CA ILE A 81 -3.96 3.26 7.41
C ILE A 81 -4.69 4.27 8.29
N VAL A 82 -4.33 5.55 8.23
CA VAL A 82 -4.97 6.63 8.98
C VAL A 82 -6.44 6.77 8.62
N GLY A 83 -6.77 6.66 7.34
CA GLY A 83 -8.15 6.74 6.86
C GLY A 83 -9.07 5.67 7.47
N VAL A 84 -8.55 4.44 7.62
CA VAL A 84 -9.33 3.28 8.10
C VAL A 84 -9.26 3.06 9.62
N ILE A 85 -8.26 3.61 10.35
CA ILE A 85 -8.12 3.44 11.81
C ILE A 85 -9.43 3.67 12.58
N PRO A 86 -10.23 4.72 12.30
CA PRO A 86 -11.49 4.94 13.01
C PRO A 86 -12.56 3.85 12.78
N ALA A 87 -12.45 3.11 11.67
CA ALA A 87 -13.31 1.97 11.36
C ALA A 87 -12.82 0.65 12.00
N ILE A 88 -11.65 0.64 12.65
CA ILE A 88 -11.11 -0.53 13.33
C ILE A 88 -11.66 -0.59 14.77
N ASP A 89 -12.70 -1.41 14.95
CA ASP A 89 -13.19 -1.84 16.26
C ASP A 89 -12.46 -3.11 16.75
N ARG A 90 -12.93 -3.71 17.85
CA ARG A 90 -12.34 -4.95 18.40
C ARG A 90 -12.45 -6.13 17.44
N ARG A 91 -13.52 -6.19 16.64
CA ARG A 91 -13.77 -7.27 15.69
C ARG A 91 -12.86 -7.12 14.47
N ALA A 92 -12.77 -5.90 13.92
CA ALA A 92 -11.86 -5.54 12.85
C ALA A 92 -10.40 -5.77 13.27
N LEU A 93 -10.01 -5.42 14.51
CA LEU A 93 -8.67 -5.72 15.02
C LEU A 93 -8.38 -7.23 15.06
N GLY A 94 -9.34 -8.04 15.48
CA GLY A 94 -9.25 -9.50 15.39
C GLY A 94 -9.11 -9.98 13.94
N GLY A 95 -9.86 -9.37 13.01
CA GLY A 95 -9.74 -9.60 11.57
C GLY A 95 -8.36 -9.29 11.03
N VAL A 96 -7.77 -8.14 11.36
CA VAL A 96 -6.40 -7.79 10.99
C VAL A 96 -5.42 -8.82 11.54
N GLY A 97 -5.58 -9.27 12.79
CA GLY A 97 -4.77 -10.34 13.38
C GLY A 97 -4.86 -11.65 12.58
N VAL A 98 -6.06 -12.04 12.14
CA VAL A 98 -6.27 -13.21 11.28
C VAL A 98 -5.58 -13.02 9.93
N LEU A 99 -5.69 -11.85 9.31
CA LEU A 99 -5.06 -11.55 8.03
C LEU A 99 -3.53 -11.55 8.11
N VAL A 100 -2.97 -10.99 9.19
CA VAL A 100 -1.53 -11.04 9.47
C VAL A 100 -1.06 -12.50 9.60
N GLY A 101 -1.76 -13.30 10.41
CA GLY A 101 -1.46 -14.72 10.57
C GLY A 101 -1.58 -15.50 9.26
N TYR A 102 -2.62 -15.23 8.48
CA TYR A 102 -2.82 -15.82 7.16
C TYR A 102 -1.70 -15.46 6.18
N THR A 103 -1.27 -14.20 6.15
CA THR A 103 -0.20 -13.71 5.28
C THR A 103 1.10 -14.49 5.53
N TYR A 104 1.49 -14.67 6.79
CA TYR A 104 2.67 -15.49 7.13
C TYR A 104 2.47 -16.97 6.81
N LEU A 105 1.28 -17.51 7.08
CA LEU A 105 0.99 -18.92 6.82
C LEU A 105 1.07 -19.24 5.32
N ILE A 106 0.40 -18.45 4.47
CA ILE A 106 0.35 -18.71 3.04
C ILE A 106 1.72 -18.48 2.40
N GLU A 107 2.48 -17.49 2.88
CA GLU A 107 3.86 -17.25 2.44
C GLU A 107 4.78 -18.41 2.81
N TYR A 108 4.69 -18.90 4.06
CA TYR A 108 5.47 -20.04 4.50
C TYR A 108 5.21 -21.27 3.64
N VAL A 109 3.95 -21.55 3.32
CA VAL A 109 3.59 -22.63 2.40
C VAL A 109 4.13 -22.34 1.00
N GLY A 110 4.03 -21.10 0.51
CA GLY A 110 4.56 -20.64 -0.77
C GLY A 110 6.05 -20.90 -0.92
N VAL A 111 6.87 -20.37 -0.01
CA VAL A 111 8.33 -20.53 -0.03
C VAL A 111 8.74 -22.00 0.19
N SER A 112 8.03 -22.74 1.04
CA SER A 112 8.41 -24.13 1.36
C SER A 112 8.00 -25.15 0.30
N THR A 113 6.94 -24.87 -0.47
CA THR A 113 6.32 -25.87 -1.36
C THR A 113 6.14 -25.42 -2.81
N GLY A 114 6.31 -24.13 -3.09
CA GLY A 114 5.97 -23.52 -4.37
C GLY A 114 4.45 -23.34 -4.60
N TRP A 115 3.60 -23.73 -3.65
CA TRP A 115 2.14 -23.53 -3.74
C TRP A 115 1.68 -22.42 -2.79
N PRO A 116 0.78 -21.50 -3.19
CA PRO A 116 0.11 -21.45 -4.49
C PRO A 116 0.85 -20.61 -5.54
N TYR A 117 1.91 -19.87 -5.17
CA TYR A 117 2.45 -18.81 -6.00
C TYR A 117 3.39 -19.26 -7.13
N GLY A 118 3.85 -20.51 -7.11
CA GLY A 118 5.00 -20.98 -7.86
C GLY A 118 6.25 -21.00 -6.97
N THR A 119 7.31 -21.67 -7.42
CA THR A 119 8.58 -21.72 -6.69
C THR A 119 9.33 -20.41 -6.91
N PHE A 120 9.57 -19.64 -5.85
CA PHE A 120 10.28 -18.37 -5.90
C PHE A 120 11.27 -18.21 -4.74
N GLU A 121 12.25 -17.33 -4.92
CA GLU A 121 13.19 -16.94 -3.88
C GLU A 121 13.35 -15.42 -3.81
N TYR A 122 13.56 -14.89 -2.60
CA TYR A 122 13.83 -13.47 -2.39
C TYR A 122 15.27 -13.14 -2.78
N GLY A 123 15.45 -12.36 -3.84
CA GLY A 123 16.77 -11.89 -4.28
C GLY A 123 17.29 -10.70 -3.48
N ILE A 124 16.37 -9.89 -2.95
CA ILE A 124 16.69 -8.71 -2.13
C ILE A 124 15.85 -8.75 -0.85
N SER A 125 16.50 -8.52 0.28
CA SER A 125 15.81 -8.42 1.57
C SER A 125 14.89 -7.19 1.60
N LEU A 126 13.62 -7.40 1.93
CA LEU A 126 12.61 -6.34 2.07
C LEU A 126 12.43 -5.86 3.52
N GLY A 127 13.26 -6.36 4.45
CA GLY A 127 13.10 -6.11 5.87
C GLY A 127 13.88 -7.10 6.71
N PRO A 128 13.84 -6.97 8.05
CA PRO A 128 14.19 -8.07 8.93
C PRO A 128 13.44 -9.34 8.50
N MET A 129 14.14 -10.46 8.37
CA MET A 129 13.55 -11.72 7.91
C MET A 129 13.26 -12.64 9.10
N ILE A 130 12.12 -13.34 9.07
CA ILE A 130 11.74 -14.39 10.01
C ILE A 130 11.87 -15.72 9.24
N GLY A 131 13.03 -16.36 9.37
CA GLY A 131 13.43 -17.38 8.40
C GLY A 131 13.64 -16.72 7.03
N ASP A 132 12.94 -17.22 6.01
CA ASP A 132 13.01 -16.70 4.63
C ASP A 132 11.87 -15.71 4.29
N ILE A 133 11.08 -15.30 5.29
CA ILE A 133 9.90 -14.46 5.10
C ILE A 133 10.13 -13.05 5.68
N PRO A 134 9.85 -11.96 4.95
CA PRO A 134 9.97 -10.61 5.49
C PRO A 134 9.02 -10.36 6.67
N ALA A 135 9.53 -9.86 7.79
CA ALA A 135 8.73 -9.49 8.97
C ALA A 135 7.74 -8.34 8.69
N ALA A 136 7.96 -7.60 7.60
CA ALA A 136 7.08 -6.53 7.15
C ALA A 136 6.08 -7.00 6.07
N LEU A 137 6.02 -8.29 5.74
CA LEU A 137 5.13 -8.82 4.71
C LEU A 137 3.67 -8.35 4.84
N PRO A 138 3.05 -8.30 6.03
CA PRO A 138 1.69 -7.76 6.17
C PRO A 138 1.56 -6.29 5.76
N VAL A 139 2.62 -5.48 5.93
CA VAL A 139 2.65 -4.07 5.52
C VAL A 139 2.75 -3.94 3.99
N PHE A 140 3.32 -4.92 3.29
CA PHE A 140 3.33 -4.93 1.83
C PHE A 140 2.00 -5.44 1.26
N PHE A 141 1.42 -6.49 1.86
CA PHE A 141 0.24 -7.17 1.33
C PHE A 141 -1.10 -6.50 1.69
N LEU A 142 -1.32 -6.16 2.96
CA LEU A 142 -2.63 -5.69 3.41
C LEU A 142 -3.08 -4.37 2.75
N PRO A 143 -2.19 -3.38 2.52
CA PRO A 143 -2.58 -2.17 1.80
C PRO A 143 -3.11 -2.44 0.39
N ILE A 144 -2.55 -3.41 -0.34
CA ILE A 144 -3.02 -3.78 -1.68
C ILE A 144 -4.49 -4.23 -1.63
N VAL A 145 -4.81 -5.13 -0.70
CA VAL A 145 -6.18 -5.64 -0.55
C VAL A 145 -7.13 -4.54 -0.05
N LEU A 146 -6.73 -3.76 0.95
CA LEU A 146 -7.58 -2.70 1.51
C LEU A 146 -7.84 -1.59 0.49
N ASN A 147 -6.84 -1.19 -0.28
CA ASN A 147 -6.96 -0.21 -1.35
C ASN A 147 -7.95 -0.63 -2.43
N THR A 148 -7.80 -1.85 -2.96
CA THR A 148 -8.74 -2.37 -3.95
C THR A 148 -10.14 -2.53 -3.40
N TYR A 149 -10.28 -2.94 -2.14
CA TYR A 149 -11.55 -3.06 -1.46
C TYR A 149 -12.23 -1.69 -1.37
N VAL A 150 -11.54 -0.67 -0.83
CA VAL A 150 -12.02 0.70 -0.72
C VAL A 150 -12.37 1.31 -2.08
N LEU A 151 -11.47 1.19 -3.06
CA LEU A 151 -11.70 1.71 -4.41
C LEU A 151 -12.96 1.08 -5.02
N SER A 152 -13.13 -0.23 -4.84
CA SER A 152 -14.32 -0.95 -5.31
C SER A 152 -15.58 -0.45 -4.62
N LEU A 153 -15.56 -0.18 -3.31
CA LEU A 153 -16.72 0.40 -2.61
C LEU A 153 -17.11 1.76 -3.20
N LEU A 154 -16.12 2.63 -3.43
CA LEU A 154 -16.35 3.97 -3.99
C LEU A 154 -16.92 3.92 -5.42
N LEU A 155 -16.50 2.94 -6.24
CA LEU A 155 -16.95 2.81 -7.62
C LEU A 155 -18.30 2.09 -7.75
N LEU A 156 -18.58 1.12 -6.87
CA LEU A 156 -19.81 0.33 -6.93
C LEU A 156 -21.01 1.04 -6.29
N GLY A 157 -20.79 1.92 -5.32
CA GLY A 157 -21.85 2.55 -4.53
C GLY A 157 -22.78 1.50 -3.91
N ASP A 158 -24.09 1.72 -3.96
CA ASP A 158 -25.11 0.82 -3.40
C ASP A 158 -25.06 -0.62 -3.95
N ARG A 159 -24.52 -0.82 -5.17
CA ARG A 159 -24.33 -2.18 -5.74
C ARG A 159 -23.30 -2.99 -4.97
N GLY A 160 -22.45 -2.31 -4.21
CA GLY A 160 -21.44 -2.90 -3.35
C GLY A 160 -21.98 -3.55 -2.09
N ASP A 161 -23.29 -3.57 -1.82
CA ASP A 161 -23.87 -4.19 -0.62
C ASP A 161 -23.82 -5.73 -0.65
N SER A 162 -23.98 -6.32 -1.83
CA SER A 162 -23.89 -7.77 -1.99
C SER A 162 -22.45 -8.24 -1.82
N ARG A 163 -22.21 -9.07 -0.79
CA ARG A 163 -20.90 -9.70 -0.51
C ARG A 163 -20.38 -10.48 -1.71
N LEU A 164 -21.24 -11.25 -2.37
CA LEU A 164 -20.84 -12.08 -3.52
C LEU A 164 -20.45 -11.21 -4.72
N PHE A 165 -21.20 -10.14 -4.98
CA PHE A 165 -20.87 -9.20 -6.05
C PHE A 165 -19.56 -8.47 -5.75
N ARG A 166 -19.38 -8.00 -4.52
CA ARG A 166 -18.15 -7.36 -4.07
C ARG A 166 -16.95 -8.30 -4.17
N LEU A 167 -17.07 -9.55 -3.74
CA LEU A 167 -16.02 -10.56 -3.92
C LEU A 167 -15.66 -10.72 -5.40
N GLY A 168 -16.67 -10.79 -6.28
CA GLY A 168 -16.48 -10.92 -7.73
C GLY A 168 -15.84 -9.70 -8.40
N VAL A 169 -15.80 -8.53 -7.76
CA VAL A 169 -15.15 -7.31 -8.27
C VAL A 169 -13.79 -7.07 -7.61
N VAL A 170 -13.72 -7.20 -6.28
CA VAL A 170 -12.50 -6.91 -5.52
C VAL A 170 -11.43 -7.95 -5.78
N VAL A 171 -11.76 -9.25 -5.86
CA VAL A 171 -10.75 -10.29 -6.11
C VAL A 171 -10.02 -10.09 -7.44
N PRO A 172 -10.71 -9.91 -8.58
CA PRO A 172 -10.03 -9.56 -9.83
C PRO A 172 -9.25 -8.25 -9.75
N ALA A 173 -9.73 -7.25 -9.01
CA ALA A 173 -9.00 -6.00 -8.83
C ALA A 173 -7.69 -6.20 -8.04
N VAL A 174 -7.69 -7.03 -6.99
CA VAL A 174 -6.47 -7.37 -6.25
C VAL A 174 -5.46 -8.05 -7.16
N VAL A 175 -5.90 -9.05 -7.94
CA VAL A 175 -5.05 -9.72 -8.93
C VAL A 175 -4.55 -8.74 -9.99
N ALA A 176 -5.36 -7.74 -10.38
CA ALA A 176 -4.92 -6.69 -11.30
C ALA A 176 -3.85 -5.77 -10.68
N MET A 177 -3.86 -5.52 -9.35
CA MET A 177 -2.74 -4.85 -8.69
C MET A 177 -1.48 -5.72 -8.71
N ASP A 178 -1.61 -7.03 -8.49
CA ASP A 178 -0.49 -7.96 -8.58
C ASP A 178 0.13 -8.02 -9.99
N VAL A 179 -0.70 -8.00 -11.03
CA VAL A 179 -0.29 -7.85 -12.44
C VAL A 179 0.54 -6.58 -12.69
N VAL A 180 0.43 -5.56 -11.84
CA VAL A 180 1.29 -4.37 -11.88
C VAL A 180 2.54 -4.55 -11.03
N LEU A 181 2.40 -5.04 -9.80
CA LEU A 181 3.48 -5.12 -8.82
C LEU A 181 4.54 -6.16 -9.19
N ASP A 182 4.12 -7.40 -9.46
CA ASP A 182 5.03 -8.54 -9.59
C ASP A 182 6.00 -8.41 -10.78
N PRO A 183 5.57 -8.02 -11.99
CA PRO A 183 6.51 -7.80 -13.10
C PRO A 183 7.62 -6.80 -12.77
N ALA A 184 7.27 -5.71 -12.07
CA ALA A 184 8.24 -4.71 -11.66
C ALA A 184 9.16 -5.22 -10.55
N ALA A 185 8.63 -5.96 -9.57
CA ALA A 185 9.42 -6.55 -8.51
C ALA A 185 10.41 -7.61 -9.02
N VAL A 186 9.99 -8.46 -9.96
CA VAL A 186 10.86 -9.41 -10.66
C VAL A 186 11.94 -8.66 -11.45
N SER A 187 11.56 -7.60 -12.17
CA SER A 187 12.53 -6.78 -12.93
C SER A 187 13.57 -6.08 -12.04
N LEU A 188 13.17 -5.71 -10.82
CA LEU A 188 14.07 -5.14 -9.81
C LEU A 188 14.93 -6.19 -9.08
N GLY A 189 14.63 -7.49 -9.24
CA GLY A 189 15.29 -8.58 -8.53
C GLY A 189 14.86 -8.72 -7.07
N PHE A 190 13.70 -8.20 -6.68
CA PHE A 190 13.18 -8.42 -5.32
C PHE A 190 12.92 -9.90 -5.06
N TRP A 191 12.38 -10.60 -6.04
CA TRP A 191 12.30 -12.06 -6.09
C TRP A 191 12.38 -12.54 -7.53
N GLU A 192 12.69 -13.82 -7.69
CA GLU A 192 12.65 -14.51 -8.96
C GLU A 192 11.88 -15.82 -8.84
N TYR A 193 11.12 -16.16 -9.88
CA TYR A 193 10.45 -17.45 -9.99
C TYR A 193 11.38 -18.43 -10.71
N LEU A 194 11.73 -19.54 -10.05
CA LEU A 194 12.75 -20.48 -10.54
C LEU A 194 12.34 -21.17 -11.86
N ASP A 195 11.05 -21.43 -12.02
CA ASP A 195 10.48 -22.02 -13.24
C ASP A 195 10.18 -20.96 -14.32
N GLY A 196 10.45 -19.68 -14.03
CA GLY A 196 10.08 -18.54 -14.86
C GLY A 196 8.57 -18.35 -14.98
N GLY A 197 8.17 -17.52 -15.93
CA GLY A 197 6.77 -17.17 -16.10
C GLY A 197 6.47 -16.47 -17.40
N VAL A 198 5.29 -16.78 -17.97
CA VAL A 198 4.86 -16.24 -19.28
C VAL A 198 4.53 -14.75 -19.23
N PHE A 199 4.28 -14.20 -18.03
CA PHE A 199 3.93 -12.80 -17.86
C PHE A 199 5.08 -12.05 -17.19
N TYR A 200 6.03 -11.56 -17.99
CA TYR A 200 7.21 -10.82 -17.50
C TYR A 200 8.01 -11.54 -16.40
N GLY A 201 8.15 -12.87 -16.52
CA GLY A 201 8.84 -13.70 -15.53
C GLY A 201 7.96 -14.21 -14.39
N VAL A 202 6.68 -13.83 -14.34
CA VAL A 202 5.72 -14.26 -13.32
C VAL A 202 4.85 -15.43 -13.84
N PRO A 203 4.79 -16.57 -13.13
CA PRO A 203 4.00 -17.73 -13.55
C PRO A 203 2.51 -17.51 -13.30
N LEU A 204 1.65 -18.21 -14.07
CA LEU A 204 0.19 -18.11 -13.89
C LEU A 204 -0.30 -18.66 -12.54
N SER A 205 0.48 -19.55 -11.91
CA SER A 205 0.23 -20.03 -10.55
C SER A 205 0.19 -18.88 -9.55
N ASN A 206 1.06 -17.87 -9.72
CA ASN A 206 1.09 -16.70 -8.86
C ASN A 206 -0.26 -15.99 -8.81
N TYR A 207 -0.81 -15.66 -9.98
CA TYR A 207 -2.11 -15.01 -10.09
C TYR A 207 -3.25 -15.88 -9.53
N ALA A 208 -3.16 -17.20 -9.67
CA ALA A 208 -4.11 -18.12 -9.04
C ALA A 208 -3.99 -18.11 -7.49
N GLY A 209 -2.76 -18.02 -6.98
CA GLY A 209 -2.50 -17.81 -5.55
C GLY A 209 -3.05 -16.49 -5.04
N TRP A 210 -2.88 -15.41 -5.80
CA TRP A 210 -3.47 -14.11 -5.48
C TRP A 210 -5.00 -14.11 -5.51
N VAL A 211 -5.65 -14.91 -6.37
CA VAL A 211 -7.11 -15.13 -6.28
C VAL A 211 -7.49 -15.72 -4.92
N LEU A 212 -6.77 -16.74 -4.44
CA LEU A 212 -7.01 -17.34 -3.13
C LEU A 212 -6.78 -16.33 -2.00
N SER A 213 -5.63 -15.65 -2.00
CA SER A 213 -5.25 -14.68 -0.97
C SER A 213 -6.18 -13.49 -0.93
N ALA A 214 -6.61 -13.00 -2.08
CA ALA A 214 -7.63 -11.97 -2.19
C ALA A 214 -8.99 -12.44 -1.67
N ALA A 215 -9.44 -13.65 -2.06
CA ALA A 215 -10.75 -14.15 -1.63
C ALA A 215 -10.83 -14.35 -0.11
N VAL A 216 -9.80 -14.94 0.49
CA VAL A 216 -9.70 -15.07 1.95
C VAL A 216 -9.69 -13.68 2.59
N SER A 217 -8.87 -12.77 2.08
CA SER A 217 -8.70 -11.46 2.69
C SER A 217 -9.97 -10.62 2.63
N VAL A 218 -10.61 -10.55 1.46
CA VAL A 218 -11.90 -9.86 1.26
C VAL A 218 -12.99 -10.50 2.12
N GLY A 219 -13.02 -11.82 2.24
CA GLY A 219 -13.98 -12.52 3.11
C GLY A 219 -13.82 -12.14 4.58
N VAL A 220 -12.58 -12.05 5.07
CA VAL A 220 -12.31 -11.60 6.45
C VAL A 220 -12.67 -10.13 6.64
N LEU A 221 -12.34 -9.25 5.69
CA LEU A 221 -12.71 -7.83 5.74
C LEU A 221 -14.23 -7.66 5.77
N ASP A 222 -14.96 -8.37 4.91
CA ASP A 222 -16.43 -8.37 4.85
C ASP A 222 -17.11 -8.87 6.12
N TRP A 223 -16.41 -9.73 6.87
CA TRP A 223 -16.90 -10.26 8.12
C TRP A 223 -16.50 -9.43 9.32
N THR A 224 -15.42 -8.65 9.26
CA THR A 224 -14.87 -8.01 10.45
C THR A 224 -15.00 -6.48 10.46
N ILE A 225 -15.03 -5.82 9.30
CA ILE A 225 -15.17 -4.37 9.21
C ILE A 225 -16.64 -3.94 9.27
N ASP A 226 -16.91 -2.91 10.08
CA ASP A 226 -18.21 -2.24 10.09
C ASP A 226 -18.35 -1.34 8.83
N ARG A 227 -19.25 -1.74 7.94
CA ARG A 227 -19.55 -1.03 6.69
C ARG A 227 -20.08 0.38 6.92
N GLY A 228 -20.94 0.59 7.92
CA GLY A 228 -21.52 1.91 8.17
C GLY A 228 -20.45 2.91 8.58
N VAL A 229 -19.50 2.49 9.42
CA VAL A 229 -18.37 3.33 9.84
C VAL A 229 -17.40 3.55 8.68
N LEU A 230 -17.09 2.52 7.90
CA LEU A 230 -16.21 2.64 6.74
C LEU A 230 -16.80 3.58 5.69
N ASP A 231 -18.07 3.42 5.31
CA ASP A 231 -18.74 4.26 4.32
C ASP A 231 -18.81 5.73 4.78
N ALA A 232 -19.04 5.98 6.08
CA ALA A 232 -18.95 7.32 6.65
C ALA A 232 -17.54 7.92 6.56
N ARG A 233 -16.50 7.11 6.78
CA ARG A 233 -15.10 7.55 6.62
C ARG A 233 -14.75 7.81 5.15
N LEU A 234 -15.19 6.94 4.24
CA LEU A 234 -15.04 7.13 2.79
C LEU A 234 -15.71 8.42 2.31
N ALA A 235 -16.82 8.83 2.96
CA ALA A 235 -17.49 10.08 2.65
C ALA A 235 -16.66 11.32 3.03
N GLN A 236 -15.93 11.27 4.14
CA GLN A 236 -15.28 12.42 4.80
C GLN A 236 -13.77 12.52 4.54
N CYS A 237 -13.10 11.40 4.29
CA CYS A 237 -11.65 11.35 4.15
C CYS A 237 -11.24 11.35 2.67
N GLU A 238 -10.62 12.44 2.22
CA GLU A 238 -10.24 12.63 0.82
C GLU A 238 -8.95 11.93 0.42
N PHE A 239 -8.06 11.67 1.39
CA PHE A 239 -6.74 11.08 1.14
C PHE A 239 -6.73 9.53 1.15
N LEU A 240 -7.89 8.88 1.32
CA LEU A 240 -7.95 7.43 1.54
C LEU A 240 -7.48 6.61 0.32
N LEU A 241 -7.47 7.21 -0.87
CA LEU A 241 -6.95 6.62 -2.12
C LEU A 241 -5.52 7.10 -2.47
N ASP A 242 -4.89 7.93 -1.65
CA ASP A 242 -3.57 8.51 -1.97
C ASP A 242 -2.46 7.44 -1.99
N ASP A 243 -2.62 6.34 -1.24
CA ASP A 243 -1.71 5.18 -1.33
C ASP A 243 -1.82 4.48 -2.70
N LEU A 244 -3.01 4.41 -3.30
CA LEU A 244 -3.17 3.92 -4.67
C LEU A 244 -2.53 4.84 -5.71
N VAL A 245 -2.54 6.15 -5.48
CA VAL A 245 -1.79 7.09 -6.33
C VAL A 245 -0.29 6.79 -6.23
N SER A 246 0.21 6.56 -5.01
CA SER A 246 1.61 6.15 -4.79
C SER A 246 1.94 4.85 -5.52
N PHE A 247 1.07 3.86 -5.43
CA PHE A 247 1.19 2.57 -6.11
C PHE A 247 1.30 2.75 -7.63
N VAL A 248 0.38 3.52 -8.23
CA VAL A 248 0.36 3.77 -9.68
C VAL A 248 1.61 4.50 -10.14
N ILE A 249 2.09 5.49 -9.37
CA ILE A 249 3.31 6.23 -9.70
C ILE A 249 4.54 5.33 -9.59
N LEU A 250 4.75 4.70 -8.43
CA LEU A 250 5.94 3.90 -8.16
C LEU A 250 6.05 2.74 -9.14
N TRP A 251 5.06 1.85 -9.15
CA TRP A 251 5.10 0.64 -9.94
C TRP A 251 4.84 0.90 -11.41
N GLY A 252 4.05 1.93 -11.76
CA GLY A 252 3.86 2.33 -13.15
C GLY A 252 5.15 2.84 -13.79
N VAL A 253 5.93 3.67 -13.08
CA VAL A 253 7.23 4.16 -13.57
C VAL A 253 8.24 3.02 -13.72
N ILE A 254 8.33 2.12 -12.73
CA ILE A 254 9.24 0.97 -12.80
C ILE A 254 8.88 0.05 -13.97
N ASN A 255 7.60 -0.29 -14.14
CA ASN A 255 7.16 -1.10 -15.27
C ASN A 255 7.43 -0.43 -16.62
N ALA A 256 7.22 0.88 -16.72
CA ALA A 256 7.51 1.62 -17.95
C ALA A 256 9.01 1.60 -18.27
N TRP A 257 9.88 1.68 -17.25
CA TRP A 257 11.33 1.58 -17.42
C TRP A 257 11.76 0.23 -17.98
N PHE A 258 11.25 -0.87 -17.42
CA PHE A 258 11.59 -2.23 -17.85
C PHE A 258 10.80 -2.74 -19.07
N GLY A 259 9.89 -1.93 -19.62
CA GLY A 259 9.13 -2.28 -20.82
C GLY A 259 7.93 -3.22 -20.59
N ASN A 260 7.44 -3.32 -19.35
CA ASN A 260 6.29 -4.14 -18.97
C ASN A 260 4.96 -3.43 -19.34
N TRP A 261 4.75 -3.17 -20.63
CA TRP A 261 3.67 -2.29 -21.11
C TRP A 261 2.25 -2.73 -20.76
N LEU A 262 1.98 -4.04 -20.63
CA LEU A 262 0.67 -4.51 -20.18
C LEU A 262 0.43 -4.13 -18.71
N ALA A 263 1.44 -4.28 -17.85
CA ALA A 263 1.39 -3.84 -16.46
C ALA A 263 1.21 -2.31 -16.36
N VAL A 264 1.90 -1.52 -17.20
CA VAL A 264 1.68 -0.06 -17.30
C VAL A 264 0.23 0.25 -17.66
N GLY A 265 -0.34 -0.46 -18.64
CA GLY A 265 -1.74 -0.29 -19.03
C GLY A 265 -2.70 -0.52 -17.85
N VAL A 266 -2.48 -1.56 -17.05
CA VAL A 266 -3.28 -1.86 -15.86
C VAL A 266 -3.09 -0.80 -14.77
N ALA A 267 -1.87 -0.33 -14.53
CA ALA A 267 -1.60 0.77 -13.60
C ALA A 267 -2.36 2.06 -14.00
N LEU A 268 -2.38 2.39 -15.30
CA LEU A 268 -3.14 3.53 -15.82
C LEU A 268 -4.65 3.35 -15.65
N LEU A 269 -5.18 2.12 -15.78
CA LEU A 269 -6.59 1.84 -15.49
C LEU A 269 -6.92 2.13 -14.02
N PHE A 270 -6.06 1.78 -13.08
CA PHE A 270 -6.20 2.19 -11.67
C PHE A 270 -6.16 3.70 -11.51
N GLY A 271 -5.23 4.39 -12.19
CA GLY A 271 -5.18 5.86 -12.22
C GLY A 271 -6.51 6.48 -12.69
N VAL A 272 -7.09 5.98 -13.78
CA VAL A 272 -8.40 6.41 -14.29
C VAL A 272 -9.53 6.08 -13.30
N ALA A 273 -9.48 4.92 -12.64
CA ALA A 273 -10.44 4.51 -11.64
C ALA A 273 -10.46 5.45 -10.42
N ILE A 274 -9.28 5.86 -9.95
CA ILE A 274 -9.12 6.85 -8.87
C ILE A 274 -9.72 8.20 -9.27
N LEU A 275 -9.43 8.68 -10.49
CA LEU A 275 -10.00 9.92 -11.02
C LEU A 275 -11.54 9.85 -11.11
N ARG A 276 -12.09 8.69 -11.51
CA ARG A 276 -13.54 8.46 -11.59
C ARG A 276 -14.22 8.38 -10.23
N ALA A 277 -13.52 7.94 -9.19
CA ALA A 277 -14.03 7.94 -7.82
C ALA A 277 -14.26 9.38 -7.28
N LYS A 278 -13.90 10.43 -8.04
CA LYS A 278 -14.09 11.86 -7.70
C LYS A 278 -13.50 12.27 -6.35
N ARG A 279 -12.49 11.54 -5.88
CA ARG A 279 -11.70 11.84 -4.66
C ARG A 279 -10.36 12.49 -4.96
N PHE A 280 -10.00 12.60 -6.23
CA PHE A 280 -8.81 13.31 -6.68
C PHE A 280 -9.09 14.82 -6.66
N ASP A 281 -8.51 15.52 -5.68
CA ASP A 281 -8.52 16.98 -5.62
C ASP A 281 -7.21 17.56 -6.19
N ALA A 282 -7.30 18.72 -6.84
CA ALA A 282 -6.15 19.47 -7.33
C ALA A 282 -5.17 19.84 -6.21
N GLY A 283 -5.61 19.86 -4.94
CA GLY A 283 -4.76 19.99 -3.76
C GLY A 283 -3.66 18.93 -3.68
N LEU A 284 -3.90 17.71 -4.19
CA LEU A 284 -2.91 16.61 -4.19
C LEU A 284 -1.66 16.95 -5.02
N LEU A 285 -1.80 17.78 -6.05
CA LEU A 285 -0.71 18.16 -6.96
C LEU A 285 0.01 19.45 -6.53
N ARG A 286 -0.41 20.09 -5.43
CA ARG A 286 0.22 21.30 -4.94
C ARG A 286 1.43 20.93 -4.09
N PRO A 287 2.66 21.31 -4.49
CA PRO A 287 3.84 21.03 -3.69
C PRO A 287 3.71 21.68 -2.31
N SER A 288 3.96 20.91 -1.25
CA SER A 288 4.08 21.48 0.08
C SER A 288 5.46 22.14 0.23
N THR A 289 5.52 23.35 0.79
CA THR A 289 6.78 24.07 1.03
C THR A 289 7.57 23.56 2.24
N GLY A 290 7.09 22.48 2.88
CA GLY A 290 7.65 21.85 4.07
C GLY A 290 6.77 20.69 4.56
N ILE A 291 7.11 20.14 5.73
CA ILE A 291 6.28 19.14 6.43
C ILE A 291 5.29 19.88 7.32
N TYR A 292 4.00 19.63 7.12
CA TYR A 292 2.95 20.14 8.01
C TYR A 292 2.88 19.30 9.28
N VAL A 293 2.92 19.95 10.45
CA VAL A 293 2.74 19.31 11.76
C VAL A 293 1.55 19.99 12.45
N PRO A 294 0.40 19.29 12.61
CA PRO A 294 -0.74 19.84 13.32
C PRO A 294 -0.38 20.08 14.80
N CYS A 295 -1.03 21.06 15.41
CA CYS A 295 -0.96 21.29 16.85
C CYS A 295 -2.35 21.09 17.43
N VAL A 296 -2.48 20.24 18.45
CA VAL A 296 -3.71 20.12 19.23
C VAL A 296 -3.83 21.38 20.07
N VAL A 297 -4.35 22.47 19.48
CA VAL A 297 -4.69 23.67 20.23
C VAL A 297 -5.99 23.37 20.96
N ASP A 298 -5.96 23.41 22.30
CA ASP A 298 -7.11 23.22 23.18
C ASP A 298 -8.35 23.92 22.59
N ARG A 299 -9.34 23.11 22.18
CA ARG A 299 -10.69 23.56 21.88
C ARG A 299 -11.55 23.42 23.13
#